data_AF-A0A533VZ25-F1
#
_entry.id   AF-A0A533VZ25-F1
#
_cell.length_a   1.000
_cell.length_b   1.000
_cell.length_c   1.000
_cell.angle_alpha   90.00
_cell.angle_beta   90.00
_cell.angle_gamma   90.00
#
_symmetry.space_group_name_H-M   'P 1'
#
loop_
_entity.id
_entity.type
_entity.pdbx_description
1 polymer ?
#
loop_
_entity_poly.entity_id
_entity_poly.type
_entity_poly.pdbx_seq_one_letter_code
_entity_poly.pdbx_strand_id
1 'polypeptide(L)'
;GATVGVEVYSDEKERDSIKIAKEGKKYFHQSKNVIIIDTAGRHKEEKSLLDEMKRIISEVKPDLNILVIDGTIGQQCYNQALAFHQTAPVGGIIVTKLDGAAKGGGALAAAAATGARILYLGTGERVDDLEEFSPTRFVGRLLGMGDIKGLLEVAQQAEIEVDQKRVQRMMSGKLTMDDLLFQFDQMKKFGSLRKIVERLPGVSGNLKGEDLEKAESRVKVYKPIIQSMTRDEKENPERLNASRIRRIAAGSGTAEKDVRELVTRYKQMKNMMKSGKTREFRQFMRRMGGQ
;
A
#
# COMPACT_ATOMS: atom_id res chain seq x y z
N GLY A 1 22.34 -0.22 -18.89
CA GLY A 1 22.28 0.64 -20.09
C GLY A 1 21.23 0.16 -21.07
N ALA A 2 21.56 -0.86 -21.86
CA ALA A 2 20.72 -1.35 -22.97
C ALA A 2 19.25 -1.64 -22.58
N THR A 3 19.01 -2.35 -21.48
CA THR A 3 17.66 -2.73 -21.01
C THR A 3 16.76 -1.53 -20.72
N VAL A 4 17.34 -0.38 -20.36
CA VAL A 4 16.61 0.84 -19.96
C VAL A 4 16.77 1.97 -20.96
N GLY A 5 17.39 1.71 -22.12
CA GLY A 5 17.62 2.73 -23.14
C GLY A 5 18.59 3.84 -22.72
N VAL A 6 19.47 3.59 -21.74
CA VAL A 6 20.45 4.57 -21.25
C VAL A 6 21.81 4.29 -21.88
N GLU A 7 22.40 5.33 -22.46
CA GLU A 7 23.75 5.32 -23.03
C GLU A 7 24.80 5.10 -21.93
N VAL A 8 25.79 4.25 -22.19
CA VAL A 8 26.83 3.87 -21.22
C VAL A 8 28.19 4.17 -21.83
N TYR A 9 29.03 4.87 -21.08
CA TYR A 9 30.45 5.02 -21.40
C TYR A 9 31.25 3.97 -20.63
N SER A 10 32.07 3.20 -21.33
CA SER A 10 32.96 2.20 -20.75
C SER A 10 34.20 2.03 -21.61
N ASP A 11 35.37 1.90 -21.00
CA ASP A 11 36.61 1.49 -21.66
C ASP A 11 37.13 0.20 -20.99
N GLU A 12 36.95 -0.94 -21.67
CA GLU A 12 37.35 -2.26 -21.15
C GLU A 12 38.87 -2.44 -21.05
N LYS A 13 39.65 -1.60 -21.73
CA LYS A 13 41.12 -1.67 -21.74
C LYS A 13 41.75 -0.82 -20.66
N GLU A 14 41.03 0.18 -20.16
CA GLU A 14 41.47 1.06 -19.09
C GLU A 14 41.22 0.43 -17.71
N ARG A 15 42.23 0.48 -16.84
CA ARG A 15 42.13 -0.05 -15.47
C ARG A 15 42.06 1.05 -14.42
N ASP A 16 42.36 2.29 -14.80
CA ASP A 16 42.21 3.46 -13.93
C ASP A 16 40.76 3.95 -13.90
N SER A 17 40.07 3.65 -12.80
CA SER A 17 38.68 4.06 -12.53
C SER A 17 38.49 5.58 -12.56
N ILE A 18 39.50 6.35 -12.15
CA ILE A 18 39.45 7.81 -12.13
C ILE A 18 39.49 8.34 -13.56
N LYS A 19 40.34 7.76 -14.41
CA LYS A 19 40.43 8.16 -15.82
C LYS A 19 39.12 7.87 -16.56
N ILE A 20 38.55 6.68 -16.37
CA ILE A 20 37.25 6.31 -16.95
C ILE A 20 36.16 7.30 -16.52
N ALA A 21 36.08 7.63 -15.23
CA ALA A 21 35.09 8.55 -14.70
C ALA A 21 35.23 9.97 -15.28
N LYS A 22 36.47 10.48 -15.42
CA LYS A 22 36.73 11.81 -16.01
C LYS A 22 36.37 11.86 -17.49
N GLU A 23 36.77 10.85 -18.25
CA GLU A 23 36.50 10.79 -19.68
C GLU A 23 35.00 10.60 -19.95
N GLY A 24 34.33 9.73 -19.19
CA GLY A 24 32.88 9.55 -19.26
C GLY A 24 32.12 10.83 -18.91
N LYS A 25 32.54 11.55 -17.85
CA LYS A 25 31.97 12.87 -17.52
C LYS A 25 32.14 13.84 -18.69
N LYS A 26 33.34 13.93 -19.28
CA LYS A 26 33.62 14.82 -20.42
C LYS A 26 32.79 14.44 -21.65
N TYR A 27 32.66 13.16 -21.95
CA TYR A 27 31.91 12.63 -23.08
C TYR A 27 30.42 13.01 -22.99
N PHE A 28 29.81 12.90 -21.81
CA PHE A 28 28.40 13.21 -21.62
C PHE A 28 28.09 14.68 -21.29
N HIS A 29 29.08 15.49 -20.88
CA HIS A 29 28.87 16.83 -20.33
C HIS A 29 28.06 17.76 -21.24
N GLN A 30 28.19 17.61 -22.57
CA GLN A 30 27.50 18.46 -23.54
C GLN A 30 26.15 17.92 -23.99
N SER A 31 25.87 16.63 -23.79
CA SER A 31 24.73 15.93 -24.39
C SER A 31 23.72 15.41 -23.38
N LYS A 32 24.08 15.30 -22.09
CA LYS A 32 23.21 14.76 -21.03
C LYS A 32 23.11 15.73 -19.86
N ASN A 33 21.93 15.78 -19.24
CA ASN A 33 21.69 16.57 -18.03
C ASN A 33 22.06 15.82 -16.75
N VAL A 34 22.03 14.48 -16.78
CA VAL A 34 22.30 13.61 -15.64
C VAL A 34 23.34 12.59 -16.05
N ILE A 35 24.39 12.48 -15.24
CA ILE A 35 25.48 11.51 -15.43
C ILE A 35 25.57 10.71 -14.14
N ILE A 36 25.39 9.39 -14.23
CA ILE A 36 25.52 8.47 -13.11
C ILE A 36 26.85 7.75 -13.26
N ILE A 37 27.68 7.81 -12.23
CA ILE A 37 28.98 7.13 -12.17
C ILE A 37 28.84 5.98 -11.20
N ASP A 38 28.82 4.77 -11.73
CA ASP A 38 28.83 3.54 -10.93
C ASP A 38 30.26 3.19 -10.54
N THR A 39 30.51 3.00 -9.24
CA THR A 39 31.84 2.73 -8.70
C THR A 39 31.94 1.29 -8.22
N ALA A 40 33.13 0.70 -8.28
CA ALA A 40 33.34 -0.66 -7.80
C ALA A 40 32.90 -0.87 -6.34
N GLY A 41 32.31 -2.03 -6.06
CA GLY A 41 31.88 -2.42 -4.71
C GLY A 41 33.01 -2.85 -3.78
N ARG A 42 32.63 -3.37 -2.60
CA ARG A 42 33.50 -3.67 -1.45
C ARG A 42 34.38 -4.93 -1.57
N HIS A 43 34.72 -5.35 -2.79
CA HIS A 43 35.62 -6.50 -2.99
C HIS A 43 37.10 -6.18 -2.71
N LYS A 44 37.43 -4.91 -2.45
CA LYS A 44 38.76 -4.44 -2.03
C LYS A 44 38.82 -4.25 -0.51
N GLU A 45 40.02 -4.27 0.06
CA GLU A 45 40.23 -3.89 1.46
C GLU A 45 39.65 -2.49 1.73
N GLU A 46 38.90 -2.32 2.82
CA GLU A 46 38.08 -1.15 3.11
C GLU A 46 38.86 0.18 3.02
N LYS A 47 40.11 0.19 3.47
CA LYS A 47 41.00 1.37 3.38
C LYS A 47 41.33 1.75 1.94
N SER A 48 41.66 0.78 1.09
CA SER A 48 42.02 1.02 -0.31
C SER A 48 40.84 1.57 -1.12
N LEU A 49 39.62 1.12 -0.80
CA LEU A 49 38.39 1.60 -1.42
C LEU A 49 38.08 3.04 -1.03
N LEU A 50 38.22 3.38 0.26
CA LEU A 50 38.03 4.77 0.72
C LEU A 50 39.05 5.73 0.10
N ASP A 51 40.31 5.31 -0.05
CA ASP A 51 41.34 6.12 -0.70
C ASP A 51 41.05 6.32 -2.20
N GLU A 52 40.57 5.28 -2.89
CA GLU A 52 40.11 5.39 -4.28
C GLU A 52 38.93 6.35 -4.42
N MET A 53 37.93 6.26 -3.53
CA MET A 53 36.78 7.17 -3.51
C MET A 53 37.17 8.62 -3.29
N LYS A 54 38.11 8.90 -2.37
CA LYS A 54 38.63 10.27 -2.16
C LYS A 54 39.18 10.85 -3.45
N ARG A 55 39.95 10.06 -4.20
CA ARG A 55 40.56 10.47 -5.47
C ARG A 55 39.51 10.69 -6.56
N ILE A 56 38.52 9.80 -6.68
CA ILE A 56 37.42 9.97 -7.64
C ILE A 56 36.66 11.27 -7.35
N ILE A 57 36.31 11.54 -6.09
CA ILE A 57 35.54 12.74 -5.73
C ILE A 57 36.34 14.02 -5.96
N SER A 58 37.64 14.03 -5.62
CA SER A 58 38.48 15.22 -5.82
C SER A 58 38.66 15.57 -7.31
N GLU A 59 38.76 14.55 -8.16
CA GLU A 59 39.01 14.71 -9.59
C GLU A 59 37.74 14.92 -10.41
N VAL A 60 36.69 14.15 -10.11
CA VAL A 60 35.43 14.16 -10.86
C VAL A 60 34.51 15.28 -10.38
N LYS A 61 34.55 15.64 -9.09
CA LYS A 61 33.69 16.65 -8.46
C LYS A 61 32.20 16.41 -8.76
N PRO A 62 31.60 15.33 -8.25
CA PRO A 62 30.19 15.04 -8.42
C PRO A 62 29.31 16.02 -7.60
N ASP A 63 28.13 16.35 -8.13
CA ASP A 63 27.17 17.22 -7.46
C ASP A 63 26.46 16.52 -6.28
N LEU A 64 26.32 15.20 -6.36
CA LEU A 64 25.65 14.38 -5.35
C LEU A 64 26.35 13.02 -5.22
N ASN A 65 26.77 12.69 -4.00
CA ASN A 65 27.24 11.35 -3.66
C ASN A 65 26.08 10.54 -3.07
N ILE A 66 25.81 9.38 -3.64
CA ILE A 66 24.74 8.47 -3.20
C ILE A 66 25.38 7.22 -2.60
N LEU A 67 25.05 6.93 -1.34
CA LEU A 67 25.45 5.69 -0.68
C LEU A 67 24.37 4.63 -0.88
N VAL A 68 24.74 3.51 -1.52
CA VAL A 68 23.87 2.34 -1.65
C VAL A 68 24.14 1.38 -0.50
N ILE A 69 23.11 1.06 0.27
CA ILE A 69 23.18 0.15 1.42
C ILE A 69 22.21 -1.02 1.25
N ASP A 70 22.65 -2.19 1.71
CA ASP A 70 21.82 -3.38 1.77
C ASP A 70 20.95 -3.36 3.04
N GLY A 71 19.64 -3.57 2.88
CA GLY A 71 18.66 -3.60 3.97
C GLY A 71 18.93 -4.68 5.03
N THR A 72 19.76 -5.68 4.73
CA THR A 72 20.11 -6.79 5.64
C THR A 72 21.26 -6.49 6.60
N ILE A 73 22.09 -5.46 6.34
CA ILE A 73 23.31 -5.15 7.11
C ILE A 73 23.05 -4.88 8.60
N GLY A 74 21.85 -4.43 8.95
CA GLY A 74 21.46 -4.21 10.35
C GLY A 74 22.33 -3.17 11.06
N GLN A 75 22.83 -3.48 12.25
CA GLN A 75 23.51 -2.52 13.13
C GLN A 75 24.87 -2.04 12.61
N GLN A 76 25.57 -2.85 11.79
CA GLN A 76 26.86 -2.46 11.23
C GLN A 76 26.75 -1.30 10.21
N CYS A 77 25.53 -1.00 9.76
CA CYS A 77 25.28 0.04 8.77
C CYS A 77 25.72 1.43 9.25
N TYR A 78 25.57 1.72 10.55
CA TYR A 78 25.92 3.01 11.13
C TYR A 78 27.42 3.35 10.95
N ASN A 79 28.29 2.48 11.47
CA ASN A 79 29.74 2.71 11.45
C ASN A 79 30.27 2.81 10.03
N GLN A 80 29.69 2.01 9.14
CA GLN A 80 30.09 2.00 7.75
C GLN A 80 29.65 3.27 7.04
N ALA A 81 28.39 3.67 7.16
CA ALA A 81 27.90 4.90 6.56
C ALA A 81 28.69 6.11 7.07
N LEU A 82 29.06 6.11 8.37
CA LEU A 82 29.92 7.14 8.95
C LEU A 82 31.31 7.18 8.30
N ALA A 83 31.98 6.03 8.13
CA ALA A 83 33.31 5.95 7.51
C ALA A 83 33.29 6.43 6.05
N PHE A 84 32.25 6.08 5.29
CA PHE A 84 32.05 6.60 3.93
C PHE A 84 31.81 8.10 3.96
N HIS A 85 30.94 8.61 4.82
CA HIS A 85 30.61 10.03 4.87
C HIS A 85 31.79 10.92 5.28
N GLN A 86 32.66 10.46 6.18
CA GLN A 86 33.89 11.16 6.55
C GLN A 86 34.91 11.25 5.39
N THR A 87 34.87 10.28 4.49
CA THR A 87 35.75 10.20 3.31
C THR A 87 35.16 10.97 2.13
N ALA A 88 33.85 10.85 1.96
CA ALA A 88 33.07 11.23 0.80
C ALA A 88 31.71 11.72 1.31
N PRO A 89 31.49 13.04 1.44
CA PRO A 89 30.24 13.56 1.99
C PRO A 89 29.04 13.03 1.23
N VAL A 90 28.28 12.14 1.88
CA VAL A 90 27.09 11.50 1.32
C VAL A 90 25.91 12.47 1.41
N GLY A 91 25.26 12.73 0.28
CA GLY A 91 24.06 13.58 0.21
C GLY A 91 22.76 12.80 0.06
N GLY A 92 22.84 11.56 -0.43
CA GLY A 92 21.69 10.69 -0.65
C GLY A 92 21.98 9.23 -0.25
N ILE A 93 20.94 8.51 0.16
CA ILE A 93 21.01 7.08 0.48
C ILE A 93 20.00 6.32 -0.36
N ILE A 94 20.41 5.19 -0.93
CA ILE A 94 19.50 4.21 -1.54
C ILE A 94 19.59 2.93 -0.72
N VAL A 95 18.44 2.36 -0.35
CA VAL A 95 18.35 1.13 0.43
C VAL A 95 17.86 0.01 -0.48
N THR A 96 18.64 -1.05 -0.66
CA THR A 96 18.28 -2.17 -1.53
C THR A 96 17.89 -3.41 -0.75
N LYS A 97 17.34 -4.41 -1.44
CA LYS A 97 16.95 -5.73 -0.90
C LYS A 97 15.88 -5.68 0.19
N LEU A 98 14.89 -4.80 0.04
CA LEU A 98 13.75 -4.68 0.97
C LEU A 98 12.58 -5.62 0.66
N ASP A 99 12.72 -6.46 -0.36
CA ASP A 99 11.84 -7.58 -0.71
C ASP A 99 12.02 -8.81 0.20
N GLY A 100 13.15 -8.92 0.89
CA GLY A 100 13.45 -10.02 1.80
C GLY A 100 12.98 -9.80 3.25
N ALA A 101 13.56 -10.57 4.18
CA ALA A 101 13.29 -10.43 5.63
C ALA A 101 13.87 -9.14 6.26
N ALA A 102 14.42 -8.24 5.44
CA ALA A 102 15.05 -7.02 5.86
C ALA A 102 14.02 -6.03 6.42
N LYS A 103 14.10 -5.74 7.72
CA LYS A 103 13.24 -4.74 8.37
C LYS A 103 13.64 -3.29 8.04
N GLY A 104 14.69 -3.06 7.26
CA GLY A 104 15.13 -1.72 6.86
C GLY A 104 15.79 -0.87 7.96
N GLY A 105 15.96 -1.38 9.19
CA GLY A 105 16.54 -0.61 10.30
C GLY A 105 17.95 -0.04 10.02
N GLY A 106 18.74 -0.70 9.16
CA GLY A 106 20.04 -0.18 8.71
C GLY A 106 19.94 1.16 7.96
N ALA A 107 18.83 1.41 7.25
CA ALA A 107 18.60 2.66 6.54
C ALA A 107 18.52 3.88 7.47
N LEU A 108 17.78 3.73 8.58
CA LEU A 108 17.70 4.76 9.61
C LEU A 108 19.05 4.99 10.27
N ALA A 109 19.81 3.91 10.48
CA ALA A 109 21.15 3.99 11.06
C ALA A 109 22.12 4.76 10.14
N ALA A 110 22.09 4.50 8.83
CA ALA A 110 22.90 5.23 7.86
C ALA A 110 22.48 6.70 7.73
N ALA A 111 21.18 6.98 7.68
CA ALA A 111 20.67 8.35 7.66
C ALA A 111 21.08 9.12 8.92
N ALA A 112 21.01 8.48 10.09
CA ALA A 112 21.45 9.07 11.36
C ALA A 112 22.97 9.31 11.40
N ALA A 113 23.77 8.39 10.86
CA ALA A 113 25.23 8.50 10.84
C ALA A 113 25.74 9.62 9.91
N THR A 114 25.04 9.85 8.80
CA THR A 114 25.51 10.72 7.71
C THR A 114 24.75 12.05 7.61
N GLY A 115 23.57 12.14 8.21
CA GLY A 115 22.63 13.24 7.99
C GLY A 115 22.01 13.28 6.58
N ALA A 116 22.34 12.31 5.71
CA ALA A 116 21.86 12.25 4.35
C ALA A 116 20.40 11.80 4.27
N ARG A 117 19.69 12.25 3.22
CA ARG A 117 18.31 11.85 2.97
C ARG A 117 18.27 10.48 2.28
N ILE A 118 17.34 9.63 2.70
CA ILE A 118 17.03 8.42 1.94
C ILE A 118 16.20 8.85 0.73
N LEU A 119 16.67 8.50 -0.47
CA LEU A 119 16.09 8.90 -1.76
C LEU A 119 15.18 7.80 -2.33
N TYR A 120 15.68 6.56 -2.37
CA TYR A 120 14.98 5.45 -3.00
C TYR A 120 15.12 4.15 -2.21
N LEU A 121 14.17 3.24 -2.44
CA LEU A 121 14.07 1.90 -1.88
C LEU A 121 14.03 0.88 -3.02
N GLY A 122 14.96 -0.07 -3.05
CA GLY A 122 14.95 -1.22 -3.95
C GLY A 122 14.18 -2.38 -3.31
N THR A 123 13.04 -2.73 -3.89
CA THR A 123 12.13 -3.79 -3.45
C THR A 123 12.13 -4.99 -4.40
N GLY A 124 13.24 -5.22 -5.10
CA GLY A 124 13.40 -6.32 -6.04
C GLY A 124 14.62 -6.14 -6.93
N GLU A 125 14.71 -6.95 -7.98
CA GLU A 125 15.86 -7.01 -8.89
C GLU A 125 15.61 -6.29 -10.22
N ARG A 126 14.35 -5.97 -10.54
CA ARG A 126 13.99 -5.30 -11.79
C ARG A 126 14.18 -3.80 -11.66
N VAL A 127 14.31 -3.14 -12.80
CA VAL A 127 14.43 -1.68 -12.89
C VAL A 127 13.21 -0.98 -12.27
N ASP A 128 12.03 -1.57 -12.47
CA ASP A 128 10.76 -1.03 -11.95
C ASP A 128 10.58 -1.26 -10.44
N ASP A 129 11.49 -2.03 -9.81
CA ASP A 129 11.45 -2.32 -8.37
C ASP A 129 12.18 -1.24 -7.53
N LEU A 130 12.49 -0.08 -8.13
CA LEU A 130 13.07 1.07 -7.43
C LEU A 130 11.97 2.09 -7.09
N GLU A 131 11.60 2.18 -5.82
CA GLU A 131 10.55 3.07 -5.31
C GLU A 131 11.14 4.35 -4.71
N GLU A 132 10.44 5.48 -4.84
CA GLU A 132 10.79 6.70 -4.10
C GLU A 132 10.57 6.51 -2.59
N PHE A 133 11.51 7.01 -1.79
CA PHE A 133 11.42 6.89 -0.34
C PHE A 133 10.28 7.75 0.23
N SER A 134 9.41 7.12 1.01
CA SER A 134 8.39 7.80 1.79
C SER A 134 8.55 7.44 3.27
N PRO A 135 8.85 8.41 4.16
CA PRO A 135 8.98 8.16 5.59
C PRO A 135 7.74 7.46 6.17
N THR A 136 6.55 7.88 5.76
CA THR A 136 5.28 7.31 6.23
C THR A 136 5.13 5.85 5.82
N ARG A 137 5.41 5.51 4.55
CA ARG A 137 5.33 4.13 4.06
C ARG A 137 6.38 3.25 4.72
N PHE A 138 7.59 3.77 4.85
CA PHE A 138 8.71 3.05 5.44
C PHE A 138 8.47 2.72 6.93
N VAL A 139 7.98 3.69 7.71
CA VAL A 139 7.59 3.45 9.12
C VAL A 139 6.42 2.47 9.21
N GLY A 140 5.44 2.55 8.31
CA GLY A 140 4.35 1.56 8.24
C GLY A 140 4.88 0.13 8.05
N ARG A 141 5.73 -0.08 7.03
CA ARG A 141 6.40 -1.38 6.77
C ARG A 141 7.18 -1.86 8.00
N LEU A 142 7.94 -0.97 8.65
CA LEU A 142 8.70 -1.27 9.88
C LEU A 142 7.82 -1.72 11.05
N LEU A 143 6.66 -1.09 11.22
CA LEU A 143 5.70 -1.40 12.29
C LEU A 143 4.82 -2.61 11.98
N GLY A 144 5.01 -3.26 10.82
CA GLY A 144 4.13 -4.34 10.35
C GLY A 144 2.73 -3.86 9.94
N MET A 145 2.52 -2.54 9.98
CA MET A 145 1.33 -1.87 9.47
C MET A 145 1.57 -1.62 7.98
N GLY A 146 1.39 -2.67 7.17
CA GLY A 146 1.58 -2.63 5.71
C GLY A 146 0.98 -1.40 5.04
N ASP A 147 1.45 -1.10 3.82
CA ASP A 147 1.31 0.17 3.10
C ASP A 147 -0.08 0.84 3.23
N ILE A 148 -0.23 1.64 4.29
CA ILE A 148 -1.46 2.40 4.58
C ILE A 148 -1.77 3.32 3.41
N LYS A 149 -0.74 3.80 2.70
CA LYS A 149 -0.90 4.72 1.56
C LYS A 149 -1.24 3.97 0.27
N GLY A 150 -0.70 2.78 0.05
CA GLY A 150 -1.15 1.87 -1.02
C GLY A 150 -2.61 1.43 -0.82
N LEU A 151 -3.00 1.12 0.41
CA LEU A 151 -4.40 0.92 0.79
C LEU A 151 -5.24 2.19 0.63
N LEU A 152 -4.67 3.37 0.92
CA LEU A 152 -5.33 4.67 0.71
C LEU A 152 -5.47 5.01 -0.77
N GLU A 153 -4.50 4.66 -1.61
CA GLU A 153 -4.50 4.86 -3.06
C GLU A 153 -5.48 3.90 -3.73
N VAL A 154 -5.52 2.63 -3.30
CA VAL A 154 -6.57 1.67 -3.67
C VAL A 154 -7.93 2.13 -3.17
N ALA A 155 -8.03 2.72 -1.97
CA ALA A 155 -9.28 3.27 -1.43
C ALA A 155 -9.74 4.56 -2.14
N GLN A 156 -8.80 5.42 -2.56
CA GLN A 156 -9.06 6.61 -3.37
C GLN A 156 -9.48 6.22 -4.79
N GLN A 157 -8.82 5.23 -5.40
CA GLN A 157 -9.21 4.65 -6.70
C GLN A 157 -10.55 3.92 -6.65
N ALA A 158 -10.97 3.42 -5.48
CA ALA A 158 -12.24 2.74 -5.30
C ALA A 158 -13.45 3.69 -5.09
N GLU A 159 -13.24 5.01 -5.02
CA GLU A 159 -14.26 6.03 -4.69
C GLU A 159 -15.18 5.56 -3.55
N ILE A 160 -14.57 5.11 -2.45
CA ILE A 160 -15.33 4.76 -1.25
C ILE A 160 -15.40 6.01 -0.38
N GLU A 161 -16.39 6.86 -0.64
CA GLU A 161 -16.83 7.84 0.36
C GLU A 161 -17.39 7.08 1.57
N VAL A 162 -16.53 6.87 2.58
CA VAL A 162 -17.01 6.50 3.91
C VAL A 162 -17.63 7.75 4.51
N ASP A 163 -18.93 7.93 4.29
CA ASP A 163 -19.71 9.01 4.90
C ASP A 163 -19.67 8.84 6.43
N GLN A 164 -18.78 9.58 7.08
CA GLN A 164 -18.55 9.52 8.53
C GLN A 164 -19.86 9.78 9.31
N LYS A 165 -20.81 10.55 8.77
CA LYS A 165 -22.13 10.79 9.39
C LYS A 165 -23.03 9.55 9.29
N ARG A 166 -22.89 8.70 8.27
CA ARG A 166 -23.57 7.38 8.22
C ARG A 166 -22.96 6.38 9.18
N VAL A 167 -21.63 6.32 9.26
CA VAL A 167 -20.94 5.44 10.22
C VAL A 167 -21.33 5.79 11.65
N GLN A 168 -21.34 7.08 12.01
CA GLN A 168 -21.76 7.54 13.34
C GLN A 168 -23.24 7.23 13.63
N ARG A 169 -24.13 7.30 12.64
CA ARG A 169 -25.55 6.92 12.77
C ARG A 169 -25.73 5.41 12.97
N MET A 170 -25.01 4.58 12.21
CA MET A 170 -25.00 3.12 12.40
C MET A 170 -24.52 2.76 13.81
N MET A 171 -23.41 3.37 14.28
CA MET A 171 -22.87 3.18 15.63
C MET A 171 -23.83 3.65 16.74
N SER A 172 -24.63 4.69 16.48
CA SER A 172 -25.70 5.13 17.40
C SER A 172 -26.84 4.11 17.53
N GLY A 173 -26.94 3.14 16.62
CA GLY A 173 -27.98 2.10 16.59
C GLY A 173 -29.22 2.49 15.77
N LYS A 174 -29.15 3.59 15.01
CA LYS A 174 -30.18 4.01 14.05
C LYS A 174 -29.82 3.48 12.66
N LEU A 175 -30.09 2.19 12.43
CA LEU A 175 -29.96 1.56 11.12
C LEU A 175 -31.26 1.73 10.33
N THR A 176 -31.18 2.22 9.09
CA THR A 176 -32.30 2.30 8.14
C THR A 176 -32.14 1.32 6.97
N MET A 177 -33.15 1.18 6.11
CA MET A 177 -33.04 0.38 4.88
C MET A 177 -32.06 0.99 3.86
N ASP A 178 -31.92 2.31 3.83
CA ASP A 178 -30.93 2.96 2.95
C ASP A 178 -29.50 2.67 3.42
N ASP A 179 -29.29 2.52 4.73
CA ASP A 179 -27.99 2.13 5.31
C ASP A 179 -27.64 0.67 4.96
N LEU A 180 -28.63 -0.23 4.99
CA LEU A 180 -28.49 -1.62 4.56
C LEU A 180 -28.18 -1.71 3.05
N LEU A 181 -28.86 -0.91 2.22
CA LEU A 181 -28.61 -0.85 0.78
C LEU A 181 -27.19 -0.35 0.48
N PHE A 182 -26.75 0.70 1.19
CA PHE A 182 -25.40 1.20 1.07
C PHE A 182 -24.36 0.12 1.39
N GLN A 183 -24.56 -0.65 2.46
CA GLN A 183 -23.67 -1.75 2.82
C GLN A 183 -23.63 -2.84 1.74
N PHE A 184 -24.76 -3.15 1.11
CA PHE A 184 -24.82 -4.08 -0.01
C PHE A 184 -24.07 -3.58 -1.24
N ASP A 185 -24.20 -2.30 -1.59
CA ASP A 185 -23.45 -1.68 -2.69
C ASP A 185 -21.93 -1.69 -2.40
N GLN A 186 -21.51 -1.49 -1.16
CA GLN A 186 -20.10 -1.62 -0.77
C GLN A 186 -19.60 -3.07 -0.90
N MET A 187 -20.37 -4.06 -0.42
CA MET A 187 -19.98 -5.47 -0.56
C MET A 187 -19.86 -5.90 -2.02
N LYS A 188 -20.67 -5.34 -2.92
CA LYS A 188 -20.52 -5.55 -4.37
C LYS A 188 -19.18 -4.99 -4.89
N LYS A 189 -18.78 -3.79 -4.47
CA LYS A 189 -17.46 -3.21 -4.80
C LYS A 189 -16.31 -4.09 -4.27
N PHE A 190 -16.42 -4.57 -3.03
CA PHE A 190 -15.44 -5.49 -2.44
C PHE A 190 -15.41 -6.87 -3.11
N GLY A 191 -16.54 -7.39 -3.58
CA GLY A 191 -16.61 -8.63 -4.36
C GLY A 191 -15.84 -8.53 -5.68
N SER A 192 -15.97 -7.40 -6.40
CA SER A 192 -15.16 -7.13 -7.58
C SER A 192 -13.67 -6.98 -7.28
N LEU A 193 -13.31 -6.35 -6.15
CA LEU A 193 -11.93 -6.24 -5.70
C LEU A 193 -11.34 -7.60 -5.33
N ARG A 194 -12.13 -8.49 -4.71
CA ARG A 194 -11.69 -9.84 -4.38
C ARG A 194 -11.43 -10.69 -5.61
N LYS A 195 -12.22 -10.57 -6.68
CA LYS A 195 -11.93 -11.22 -7.99
C LYS A 195 -10.59 -10.78 -8.58
N ILE A 196 -10.12 -9.57 -8.26
CA ILE A 196 -8.80 -9.06 -8.65
C ILE A 196 -7.72 -9.68 -7.73
N VAL A 197 -7.97 -9.76 -6.43
CA VAL A 197 -7.07 -10.38 -5.44
C VAL A 197 -6.89 -11.89 -5.66
N GLU A 198 -7.93 -12.63 -6.04
CA GLU A 198 -7.86 -14.07 -6.37
C GLU A 198 -7.10 -14.36 -7.68
N ARG A 199 -6.86 -13.34 -8.51
CA ARG A 199 -6.03 -13.45 -9.72
C ARG A 199 -4.57 -13.12 -9.47
N LEU A 200 -4.20 -12.66 -8.27
CA LEU A 200 -2.81 -12.44 -7.87
C LEU A 200 -2.22 -13.77 -7.34
N PRO A 201 -1.15 -14.30 -7.95
CA PRO A 201 -0.52 -15.51 -7.45
C PRO A 201 0.04 -15.29 -6.03
N GLY A 202 -0.31 -16.18 -5.10
CA GLY A 202 0.21 -16.16 -3.72
C GLY A 202 -0.75 -15.65 -2.63
N VAL A 203 -1.96 -15.21 -2.96
CA VAL A 203 -2.96 -14.78 -1.96
C VAL A 203 -4.12 -15.78 -1.88
N SER A 204 -3.94 -16.83 -1.08
CA SER A 204 -4.95 -17.88 -0.85
C SER A 204 -5.87 -17.50 0.32
N GLY A 205 -6.96 -16.77 0.05
CA GLY A 205 -8.01 -16.47 1.03
C GLY A 205 -9.15 -17.47 0.98
N ASN A 206 -9.19 -18.41 1.93
CA ASN A 206 -10.24 -19.42 2.09
C ASN A 206 -11.62 -18.81 2.40
N LEU A 207 -12.41 -18.47 1.38
CA LEU A 207 -13.85 -18.28 1.47
C LEU A 207 -14.45 -18.70 0.11
N LYS A 208 -15.48 -19.55 0.08
CA LYS A 208 -15.97 -20.16 -1.18
C LYS A 208 -16.62 -19.10 -2.10
N GLY A 209 -16.23 -19.07 -3.37
CA GLY A 209 -16.77 -18.12 -4.37
C GLY A 209 -18.28 -18.22 -4.62
N GLU A 210 -18.89 -19.38 -4.32
CA GLU A 210 -20.34 -19.61 -4.44
C GLU A 210 -21.19 -18.72 -3.52
N ASP A 211 -20.68 -18.30 -2.36
CA ASP A 211 -21.42 -17.45 -1.43
C ASP A 211 -21.47 -15.99 -1.89
N LEU A 212 -20.51 -15.58 -2.73
CA LEU A 212 -20.39 -14.21 -3.26
C LEU A 212 -21.29 -13.96 -4.47
N GLU A 213 -21.42 -14.93 -5.39
CA GLU A 213 -22.36 -14.82 -6.52
C GLU A 213 -23.83 -14.79 -6.04
N LYS A 214 -24.12 -15.56 -4.98
CA LYS A 214 -25.42 -15.52 -4.29
C LYS A 214 -25.64 -14.18 -3.58
N ALA A 215 -24.60 -13.52 -3.08
CA ALA A 215 -24.71 -12.18 -2.50
C ALA A 215 -24.96 -11.11 -3.57
N GLU A 216 -24.20 -11.11 -4.67
CA GLU A 216 -24.34 -10.13 -5.77
C GLU A 216 -25.72 -10.18 -6.45
N SER A 217 -26.24 -11.39 -6.68
CA SER A 217 -27.58 -11.58 -7.28
C SER A 217 -28.70 -11.07 -6.38
N ARG A 218 -28.57 -11.19 -5.06
CA ARG A 218 -29.57 -10.71 -4.08
C ARG A 218 -29.61 -9.19 -3.96
N VAL A 219 -28.48 -8.49 -4.13
CA VAL A 219 -28.44 -7.01 -4.14
C VAL A 219 -29.29 -6.44 -5.28
N LYS A 220 -29.27 -7.09 -6.46
CA LYS A 220 -30.11 -6.69 -7.61
C LYS A 220 -31.61 -6.80 -7.31
N VAL A 221 -32.00 -7.73 -6.44
CA VAL A 221 -33.40 -7.92 -6.00
C VAL A 221 -33.79 -6.93 -4.90
N TYR A 222 -32.89 -6.67 -3.94
CA TYR A 222 -33.21 -5.80 -2.80
C TYR A 222 -33.24 -4.31 -3.12
N LYS A 223 -32.45 -3.86 -4.10
CA LYS A 223 -32.41 -2.44 -4.48
C LYS A 223 -33.76 -1.89 -4.96
N PRO A 224 -34.47 -2.52 -5.92
CA PRO A 224 -35.82 -2.09 -6.32
C PRO A 224 -36.84 -2.15 -5.17
N ILE A 225 -36.73 -3.15 -4.29
CA ILE A 225 -37.62 -3.30 -3.11
C ILE A 225 -37.47 -2.09 -2.18
N ILE A 226 -36.23 -1.71 -1.83
CA ILE A 226 -35.96 -0.57 -0.95
C ILE A 226 -36.38 0.74 -1.61
N GLN A 227 -36.16 0.89 -2.92
CA GLN A 227 -36.59 2.07 -3.67
C GLN A 227 -38.12 2.23 -3.73
N SER A 228 -38.87 1.13 -3.58
CA SER A 228 -40.34 1.12 -3.55
C SER A 228 -40.95 1.36 -2.15
N MET A 229 -40.11 1.57 -1.14
CA MET A 229 -40.53 1.90 0.22
C MET A 229 -40.69 3.41 0.41
N THR A 230 -41.65 3.81 1.24
CA THR A 230 -41.75 5.20 1.71
C THR A 230 -40.66 5.52 2.73
N ARG A 231 -40.44 6.80 3.02
CA ARG A 231 -39.45 7.24 4.02
C ARG A 231 -39.67 6.61 5.41
N ASP A 232 -40.92 6.60 5.88
CA ASP A 232 -41.26 5.97 7.17
C ASP A 232 -40.97 4.47 7.18
N GLU A 233 -41.22 3.77 6.06
CA GLU A 233 -40.98 2.34 5.95
C GLU A 233 -39.48 2.00 5.90
N LYS A 234 -38.66 2.87 5.32
CA LYS A 234 -37.20 2.75 5.32
C LYS A 234 -36.60 2.99 6.71
N GLU A 235 -37.16 3.94 7.45
CA GLU A 235 -36.72 4.28 8.81
C GLU A 235 -37.22 3.26 9.84
N ASN A 236 -38.43 2.70 9.63
CA ASN A 236 -39.10 1.76 10.54
C ASN A 236 -39.57 0.46 9.85
N PRO A 237 -38.66 -0.39 9.32
CA PRO A 237 -39.06 -1.55 8.51
C PRO A 237 -39.80 -2.64 9.30
N GLU A 238 -39.68 -2.64 10.62
CA GLU A 238 -40.37 -3.57 11.50
C GLU A 238 -41.89 -3.36 11.56
N ARG A 239 -42.36 -2.18 11.11
CA ARG A 239 -43.79 -1.81 11.07
C ARG A 239 -44.49 -2.20 9.77
N LEU A 240 -43.79 -2.86 8.85
CA LEU A 240 -44.36 -3.31 7.58
C LEU A 240 -45.41 -4.40 7.81
N ASN A 241 -46.66 -4.09 7.45
CA ASN A 241 -47.78 -5.04 7.48
C ASN A 241 -47.96 -5.72 6.10
N ALA A 242 -48.87 -6.69 6.02
CA ALA A 242 -49.10 -7.46 4.80
C ALA A 242 -49.53 -6.59 3.59
N SER A 243 -50.34 -5.55 3.83
CA SER A 243 -50.76 -4.61 2.77
C SER A 243 -49.57 -3.84 2.19
N ARG A 244 -48.69 -3.30 3.04
CA ARG A 244 -47.48 -2.58 2.62
C ARG A 244 -46.50 -3.50 1.90
N ILE A 245 -46.32 -4.73 2.37
CA ILE A 245 -45.47 -5.74 1.71
C ILE A 245 -45.96 -6.02 0.29
N ARG A 246 -47.27 -6.19 0.10
CA ARG A 246 -47.87 -6.42 -1.23
C ARG A 246 -47.68 -5.23 -2.17
N ARG A 247 -47.88 -4.01 -1.66
CA ARG A 247 -47.65 -2.78 -2.43
C ARG A 247 -46.19 -2.64 -2.85
N ILE A 248 -45.24 -2.87 -1.93
CA ILE A 248 -43.80 -2.80 -2.21
C ILE A 248 -43.43 -3.84 -3.27
N ALA A 249 -43.85 -5.10 -3.08
CA ALA A 249 -43.58 -6.20 -4.02
C ALA A 249 -44.10 -5.89 -5.44
N ALA A 250 -45.32 -5.36 -5.55
CA ALA A 250 -45.88 -4.94 -6.83
C ALA A 250 -45.10 -3.76 -7.45
N GLY A 251 -44.70 -2.76 -6.65
CA GLY A 251 -43.93 -1.61 -7.11
C GLY A 251 -42.49 -1.94 -7.52
N SER A 252 -41.89 -2.96 -6.90
CA SER A 252 -40.53 -3.42 -7.20
C SER A 252 -40.46 -4.54 -8.23
N GLY A 253 -41.60 -5.10 -8.65
CA GLY A 253 -41.65 -6.26 -9.56
C GLY A 253 -41.08 -7.55 -8.95
N THR A 254 -41.17 -7.72 -7.63
CA THR A 254 -40.60 -8.86 -6.89
C THR A 254 -41.67 -9.65 -6.14
N ALA A 255 -41.35 -10.83 -5.61
CA ALA A 255 -42.30 -11.59 -4.80
C ALA A 255 -42.44 -11.02 -3.38
N GLU A 256 -43.61 -11.17 -2.76
CA GLU A 256 -43.80 -10.79 -1.34
C GLU A 256 -42.80 -11.52 -0.40
N LYS A 257 -42.35 -12.73 -0.79
CA LYS A 257 -41.34 -13.51 -0.06
C LYS A 257 -39.99 -12.77 0.01
N ASP A 258 -39.58 -12.12 -1.08
CA ASP A 258 -38.30 -11.41 -1.14
C ASP A 258 -38.31 -10.18 -0.23
N VAL A 259 -39.45 -9.49 -0.17
CA VAL A 259 -39.66 -8.36 0.75
C VAL A 259 -39.61 -8.81 2.21
N ARG A 260 -40.23 -9.96 2.54
CA ARG A 260 -40.16 -10.55 3.90
C ARG A 260 -38.74 -11.00 4.26
N GLU A 261 -38.01 -11.58 3.31
CA GLU A 261 -36.62 -11.99 3.50
C GLU A 261 -35.74 -10.78 3.82
N LEU A 262 -35.88 -9.68 3.06
CA LEU A 262 -35.14 -8.44 3.29
C LEU A 262 -35.41 -7.87 4.69
N VAL A 263 -36.67 -7.79 5.11
CA VAL A 263 -37.04 -7.29 6.45
C VAL A 263 -36.46 -8.18 7.56
N THR A 264 -36.42 -9.50 7.33
CA THR A 264 -35.85 -10.46 8.28
C THR A 264 -34.34 -10.26 8.42
N ARG A 265 -33.63 -10.08 7.31
CA ARG A 265 -32.18 -9.78 7.30
C ARG A 265 -31.86 -8.45 7.98
N TYR A 266 -32.68 -7.41 7.72
CA TYR A 266 -32.56 -6.13 8.42
C TYR A 266 -32.68 -6.31 9.94
N LYS A 267 -33.66 -7.08 10.43
CA LYS A 267 -33.84 -7.36 11.86
C LYS A 267 -32.65 -8.11 12.46
N GLN A 268 -32.13 -9.13 11.77
CA GLN A 268 -30.95 -9.88 12.20
C GLN A 268 -29.74 -8.95 12.36
N MET A 269 -29.49 -8.08 11.38
CA MET A 269 -28.37 -7.15 11.41
C MET A 269 -28.52 -6.08 12.49
N LYS A 270 -29.73 -5.53 12.65
CA LYS A 270 -30.05 -4.58 13.71
C LYS A 270 -29.86 -5.19 15.10
N ASN A 271 -30.25 -6.45 15.29
CA ASN A 271 -30.05 -7.17 16.55
C ASN A 271 -28.56 -7.44 16.80
N MET A 272 -27.80 -7.84 15.78
CA MET A 272 -26.36 -8.01 15.90
C MET A 272 -25.64 -6.72 16.27
N MET A 273 -26.02 -5.57 15.70
CA MET A 273 -25.47 -4.26 16.09
C MET A 273 -25.87 -3.81 17.49
N LYS A 274 -27.08 -4.16 17.94
CA LYS A 274 -27.47 -3.96 19.35
C LYS A 274 -26.63 -4.82 20.30
N SER A 275 -26.40 -6.09 19.95
CA SER A 275 -25.54 -7.01 20.71
C SER A 275 -24.04 -6.65 20.62
N GLY A 276 -23.62 -5.97 19.56
CA GLY A 276 -22.26 -5.43 19.40
C GLY A 276 -21.94 -4.26 20.33
N LYS A 277 -22.95 -3.65 20.98
CA LYS A 277 -22.74 -2.66 22.04
C LYS A 277 -22.33 -3.31 23.38
N THR A 278 -22.52 -4.62 23.52
CA THR A 278 -22.14 -5.38 24.71
C THR A 278 -20.62 -5.36 24.89
N ARG A 279 -20.17 -5.20 26.14
CA ARG A 279 -18.76 -5.08 26.53
C ARG A 279 -17.90 -6.25 26.01
N GLU A 280 -18.49 -7.43 25.89
CA GLU A 280 -17.86 -8.66 25.38
C GLU A 280 -17.49 -8.58 23.89
N PHE A 281 -18.35 -7.98 23.04
CA PHE A 281 -18.06 -7.82 21.62
C PHE A 281 -16.98 -6.75 21.36
N ARG A 282 -16.96 -5.68 22.19
CA ARG A 282 -15.86 -4.69 22.18
C ARG A 282 -14.52 -5.29 22.62
N GLN A 283 -14.53 -6.22 23.58
CA GLN A 283 -13.33 -6.97 23.99
C GLN A 283 -12.89 -7.97 22.91
N PHE A 284 -13.83 -8.63 22.24
CA PHE A 284 -13.56 -9.53 21.13
C PHE A 284 -12.94 -8.80 19.92
N MET A 285 -13.48 -7.64 19.54
CA MET A 285 -12.90 -6.80 18.49
C MET A 285 -11.53 -6.22 18.87
N ARG A 286 -11.29 -5.91 20.15
CA ARG A 286 -9.95 -5.54 20.65
C ARG A 286 -8.93 -6.68 20.58
N ARG A 287 -9.36 -7.92 20.78
CA ARG A 287 -8.53 -9.12 20.66
C ARG A 287 -8.25 -9.52 19.21
N MET A 288 -9.18 -9.24 18.30
CA MET A 288 -9.01 -9.48 16.87
C MET A 288 -8.23 -8.36 16.15
N GLY A 289 -8.29 -7.13 16.65
CA GLY A 289 -7.56 -5.98 16.10
C GLY A 289 -6.16 -5.77 16.70
N GLY A 290 -5.58 -6.82 17.31
CA GLY A 290 -4.31 -6.74 18.02
C GLY A 290 -3.66 -8.11 18.19
N GLN A 291 -3.12 -8.64 17.09
CA GLN A 291 -1.81 -9.28 16.98
C GLN A 291 -1.24 -8.92 15.61
#